data_AF-A0A7V1AGX6-F1
#
_entry.id   AF-A0A7V1AGX6-F1
#
_cell.length_a   1.000
_cell.length_b   1.000
_cell.length_c   1.000
_cell.angle_alpha   90.00
_cell.angle_beta   90.00
_cell.angle_gamma   90.00
#
_symmetry.space_group_name_H-M   'P 1'
#
loop_
_entity.id
_entity.type
_entity.pdbx_description
1 polymer ?
#
loop_
_entity_poly.entity_id
_entity_poly.type
_entity_poly.pdbx_seq_one_letter_code
_entity_poly.pdbx_strand_id
1 'polypeptide(L)'
;MIVSVHQPQYIPWLGYFDKIDRSDCFVFLDQVQYKPREYQNRNKIRTKDGSIWLTVPVISKGMGRQKICDVKIDNSSDWQKRHWQNLKTWY
;
A
#
# COMPACT_ATOMS: atom_id res chain seq x y z
N MET A 1 -20.83 -14.31 -13.33
CA MET A 1 -19.42 -14.38 -12.94
C MET A 1 -18.77 -13.02 -13.11
N ILE A 2 -18.63 -12.26 -12.03
CA ILE A 2 -17.97 -10.97 -11.94
C ILE A 2 -16.50 -11.19 -11.59
N VAL A 3 -15.61 -10.77 -12.48
CA VAL A 3 -14.17 -10.78 -12.24
C VAL A 3 -13.68 -9.35 -12.10
N SER A 4 -13.02 -9.04 -10.98
CA SER A 4 -12.40 -7.74 -10.74
C SER A 4 -10.89 -7.87 -10.68
N VAL A 5 -10.20 -6.86 -11.20
CA VAL A 5 -8.74 -6.80 -11.23
C VAL A 5 -8.30 -5.44 -10.70
N HIS A 6 -7.38 -5.41 -9.72
CA HIS A 6 -6.89 -4.15 -9.17
C HIS A 6 -5.49 -4.30 -8.58
N GLN A 7 -4.67 -3.24 -8.66
CA GLN A 7 -3.32 -3.25 -8.06
C GLN A 7 -3.42 -3.33 -6.53
N PRO A 8 -2.49 -4.00 -5.83
CA PRO A 8 -2.46 -4.03 -4.37
C PRO A 8 -2.16 -2.63 -3.81
N GLN A 9 -2.71 -2.33 -2.63
CA GLN A 9 -2.54 -1.04 -1.96
C GLN A 9 -2.30 -1.18 -0.47
N TYR A 10 -1.54 -0.25 0.09
CA TYR A 10 -1.26 -0.19 1.53
C TYR A 10 -2.42 0.50 2.27
N ILE A 11 -3.10 -0.23 3.15
CA ILE A 11 -4.30 0.21 3.89
C ILE A 11 -5.40 0.71 2.92
N PRO A 12 -6.00 -0.15 2.09
CA PRO A 12 -6.95 0.31 1.07
C PRO A 12 -8.17 1.05 1.64
N TRP A 13 -8.78 1.92 0.83
CA TRP A 13 -10.06 2.54 1.20
C TRP A 13 -11.22 1.54 1.12
N LEU A 14 -12.37 1.85 1.71
CA LEU A 14 -13.54 0.95 1.78
C LEU A 14 -14.00 0.43 0.41
N GLY A 15 -13.98 1.27 -0.63
CA GLY A 15 -14.32 0.87 -2.00
C GLY A 15 -13.39 -0.18 -2.62
N TYR A 16 -12.16 -0.35 -2.10
CA TYR A 16 -11.30 -1.47 -2.49
C TYR A 16 -11.89 -2.79 -1.96
N PHE A 17 -12.32 -2.80 -0.70
CA PHE A 17 -12.91 -3.97 -0.06
C PHE A 17 -14.31 -4.28 -0.60
N ASP A 18 -15.15 -3.28 -0.83
CA ASP A 18 -16.46 -3.45 -1.50
C ASP A 18 -16.29 -4.05 -2.91
N LYS A 19 -15.23 -3.66 -3.64
CA LYS A 19 -14.90 -4.31 -4.92
C LYS A 19 -14.56 -5.79 -4.76
N ILE A 20 -13.79 -6.17 -3.73
CA ILE A 20 -13.49 -7.57 -3.44
C ILE A 20 -14.79 -8.32 -3.13
N ASP A 21 -15.59 -7.78 -2.21
CA ASP A 21 -16.84 -8.37 -1.73
C ASP A 21 -17.84 -8.64 -2.87
N ARG A 22 -17.93 -7.74 -3.85
CA ARG A 22 -18.83 -7.88 -5.01
C ARG A 22 -18.32 -8.80 -6.12
N SER A 23 -17.11 -9.35 -6.00
CA SER A 23 -16.47 -10.14 -7.06
C SER A 23 -16.57 -11.64 -6.79
N ASP A 24 -16.95 -12.42 -7.81
CA ASP A 24 -16.84 -13.88 -7.75
C ASP A 24 -15.36 -14.32 -7.78
N CYS A 25 -14.50 -13.53 -8.44
CA CYS A 25 -13.05 -13.70 -8.44
C CYS A 25 -12.36 -12.33 -8.45
N PHE A 26 -11.45 -12.11 -7.50
CA PHE A 26 -10.64 -10.90 -7.42
C PHE A 26 -9.17 -11.22 -7.70
N VAL A 27 -8.58 -10.52 -8.67
CA VAL A 27 -7.18 -10.70 -9.06
C VAL A 27 -6.37 -9.49 -8.61
N PHE A 28 -5.33 -9.75 -7.81
CA PHE A 28 -4.31 -8.77 -7.51
C PHE A 28 -3.44 -8.55 -8.76
N LEU A 29 -3.46 -7.34 -9.31
CA LEU A 29 -2.64 -6.95 -10.45
C LEU A 29 -1.24 -6.54 -9.98
N ASP A 30 -0.40 -7.53 -9.66
CA ASP A 30 0.95 -7.33 -9.13
C ASP A 30 2.07 -7.55 -10.16
N GLN A 31 1.74 -8.10 -11.33
CA GLN A 31 2.66 -8.31 -12.45
C GLN A 31 3.03 -7.04 -13.23
N VAL A 32 2.42 -5.91 -12.89
CA VAL A 32 2.69 -4.60 -13.50
C VAL A 32 3.83 -3.87 -12.81
N GLN A 33 4.39 -2.89 -13.50
CA GLN A 33 5.50 -2.09 -12.98
C GLN A 33 5.13 -1.38 -11.67
N TYR A 34 6.00 -1.53 -10.66
CA TYR A 34 5.93 -0.77 -9.42
C TYR A 34 6.18 0.72 -9.69
N LYS A 35 5.30 1.57 -9.12
CA LYS A 35 5.47 3.02 -9.13
C LYS A 35 5.85 3.48 -7.72
N PRO A 36 7.04 4.08 -7.52
CA PRO A 36 7.41 4.62 -6.23
C PRO A 36 6.52 5.80 -5.87
N ARG A 37 6.30 6.01 -4.56
CA ARG A 37 5.52 7.13 -4.02
C ARG A 37 4.04 7.09 -4.45
N GLU A 38 3.48 5.90 -4.56
CA GLU A 38 2.06 5.70 -4.88
C GLU A 38 1.40 4.83 -3.80
N TYR A 39 0.08 4.64 -3.87
CA TYR A 39 -0.68 3.96 -2.82
C TYR A 39 -0.32 2.47 -2.63
N GLN A 40 0.53 1.89 -3.47
CA GLN A 40 1.02 0.52 -3.29
C GLN A 40 1.85 0.36 -2.01
N ASN A 41 2.61 1.38 -1.59
CA ASN A 41 3.48 1.30 -0.41
C ASN A 41 3.30 2.44 0.60
N ARG A 42 2.32 3.33 0.42
CA ARG A 42 2.04 4.40 1.39
C ARG A 42 0.58 4.80 1.43
N ASN A 43 0.17 5.36 2.56
CA ASN A 43 -1.16 5.93 2.73
C ASN A 43 -1.11 7.23 3.54
N LYS A 44 -2.11 8.08 3.40
CA LYS A 44 -2.27 9.29 4.21
C LYS A 44 -3.18 9.03 5.40
N ILE A 45 -2.80 9.57 6.54
CA ILE A 45 -3.66 9.64 7.71
C ILE A 45 -3.85 11.10 8.12
N ARG A 46 -4.99 11.40 8.76
CA ARG A 46 -5.31 12.74 9.26
C ARG A 46 -4.65 12.95 10.62
N THR A 47 -4.15 14.15 10.86
CA THR A 47 -3.61 14.61 12.16
C THR A 47 -4.28 15.93 12.54
N LYS A 48 -4.03 16.43 13.76
CA LYS A 48 -4.51 17.77 14.17
C LYS A 48 -4.01 18.87 13.23
N ASP A 49 -2.75 18.81 12.83
CA ASP A 49 -2.10 19.83 11.98
C ASP A 49 -2.16 19.53 10.48
N GLY A 50 -2.98 18.57 10.04
CA GLY A 50 -3.16 18.27 8.63
C GLY A 50 -3.13 16.77 8.31
N SER A 51 -2.17 16.34 7.50
CA SER A 51 -2.06 14.94 7.07
C SER A 51 -0.62 14.50 6.91
N ILE A 52 -0.33 13.28 7.34
CA ILE A 52 1.00 12.68 7.24
C ILE A 52 0.94 11.39 6.43
N TRP A 53 2.07 11.03 5.83
CA TRP A 53 2.22 9.77 5.10
C TRP A 53 2.72 8.66 6.02
N LEU A 54 2.01 7.54 6.05
CA LEU A 54 2.54 6.25 6.46
C LEU A 54 3.17 5.60 5.24
N THR A 55 4.49 5.46 5.22
CA THR A 55 5.24 4.89 4.07
C THR A 55 5.96 3.64 4.50
N VAL A 56 5.62 2.52 3.86
CA VAL A 56 6.36 1.26 3.94
C VAL A 56 7.64 1.44 3.11
N PRO A 57 8.83 1.39 3.74
CA PRO A 57 10.10 1.50 3.03
C PRO A 57 10.32 0.26 2.16
N VAL A 58 10.84 0.46 0.95
CA VAL A 58 11.06 -0.60 -0.04
C VAL A 58 12.43 -0.46 -0.69
N ILE A 59 13.01 -1.60 -1.06
CA ILE A 59 14.27 -1.67 -1.80
C ILE A 59 13.99 -1.27 -3.26
N SER A 60 14.36 -0.04 -3.62
CA SER A 60 14.06 0.53 -4.95
C SER A 60 15.27 1.15 -5.67
N LYS A 61 16.39 1.35 -4.97
CA LYS A 61 17.61 1.92 -5.55
C LYS A 61 18.21 0.95 -6.56
N GLY A 62 18.39 1.39 -7.82
CA GLY A 62 18.91 0.56 -8.91
C GLY A 62 17.93 -0.44 -9.53
N MET A 63 16.72 -0.59 -8.95
CA MET A 63 15.69 -1.56 -9.36
C MET A 63 14.63 -0.90 -10.26
N GLY A 64 15.09 -0.18 -11.30
CA GLY A 64 14.19 0.46 -12.25
C GLY A 64 13.28 -0.57 -12.93
N ARG A 65 11.96 -0.32 -12.92
CA ARG A 65 10.92 -1.14 -13.58
C ARG A 65 10.61 -2.51 -12.96
N GLN A 66 10.99 -2.78 -11.71
CA GLN A 66 10.56 -4.00 -11.01
C GLN A 66 9.03 -4.12 -10.97
N LYS A 67 8.49 -5.34 -11.05
CA LYS A 67 7.06 -5.58 -10.88
C LYS A 67 6.68 -5.39 -9.42
N ILE A 68 5.41 -5.11 -9.13
CA ILE A 68 4.94 -4.95 -7.75
C ILE A 68 5.23 -6.21 -6.92
N CYS A 69 5.04 -7.41 -7.48
CA CYS A 69 5.33 -8.68 -6.81
C CYS A 69 6.81 -8.89 -6.45
N ASP A 70 7.74 -8.20 -7.13
CA ASP A 70 9.17 -8.35 -6.92
C ASP A 70 9.72 -7.37 -5.87
N VAL A 71 8.91 -6.38 -5.46
CA VAL A 71 9.30 -5.33 -4.52
C VAL A 71 9.50 -5.92 -3.13
N LYS A 72 10.70 -5.74 -2.58
CA LYS A 72 11.03 -6.14 -1.21
C LYS A 72 10.88 -4.98 -0.24
N ILE A 73 10.30 -5.26 0.93
CA ILE A 73 10.23 -4.31 2.05
C ILE A 73 11.65 -4.16 2.63
N ASP A 74 12.04 -2.92 2.89
CA ASP A 74 13.29 -2.59 3.56
C ASP A 74 13.05 -2.50 5.09
N ASN A 75 13.36 -3.59 5.79
CA ASN A 75 13.22 -3.67 7.25
C ASN A 75 14.47 -3.18 8.01
N SER A 76 15.35 -2.39 7.39
CA SER A 76 16.49 -1.77 8.09
C SER A 76 16.08 -0.74 9.16
N SER A 77 14.82 -0.30 9.14
CA SER A 77 14.22 0.60 10.13
C SER A 77 12.93 0.00 10.70
N ASP A 78 12.60 0.34 11.95
CA ASP A 78 11.37 -0.10 12.63
C ASP A 78 10.15 0.74 12.21
N TRP A 79 9.82 0.67 10.92
CA TRP A 79 8.73 1.44 10.33
C TRP A 79 7.36 0.98 10.83
N GLN A 80 7.20 -0.30 11.19
CA GLN A 80 5.94 -0.82 11.75
C GLN A 80 5.62 -0.14 13.08
N LYS A 81 6.59 -0.05 14.00
CA LYS A 81 6.39 0.62 15.29
C LYS A 81 6.03 2.09 15.11
N ARG A 82 6.70 2.79 14.20
CA ARG A 82 6.37 4.19 13.87
C ARG A 82 4.94 4.33 13.33
N HIS A 83 4.52 3.45 12.43
CA HIS A 83 3.14 3.47 11.91
C HIS A 83 2.13 3.22 13.02
N TRP A 84 2.39 2.23 13.88
CA TRP A 84 1.53 1.91 15.01
C TRP A 84 1.40 3.06 16.01
N GLN A 85 2.51 3.73 16.33
CA GLN A 85 2.52 4.92 17.19
C GLN A 85 1.71 6.06 16.57
N ASN A 86 1.87 6.32 15.28
CA ASN A 86 1.08 7.34 14.58
C ASN A 86 -0.42 7.00 14.62
N LEU A 87 -0.80 5.74 14.35
CA LEU A 87 -2.21 5.33 14.42
C LEU A 87 -2.77 5.53 15.83
N LYS A 88 -2.09 5.05 16.87
CA LYS A 88 -2.47 5.24 18.28
C LYS A 88 -2.59 6.71 18.72
N THR A 89 -1.85 7.60 18.08
CA THR A 89 -1.85 9.03 18.46
C THR A 89 -3.02 9.77 17.82
N TRP A 90 -3.47 9.32 16.64
CA TRP A 90 -4.43 10.05 15.81
C TRP A 90 -5.80 9.35 15.64
N TYR A 91 -5.93 8.09 16.07
CA TYR A 91 -7.14 7.25 16.04
C TYR A 91 -7.24 6.39 17.29
#